data_AF-A0A0E0M9J3-F1
#
_entry.id   AF-A0A0E0M9J3-F1
#
_cell.length_a   1.000
_cell.length_b   1.000
_cell.length_c   1.000
_cell.angle_alpha   90.00
_cell.angle_beta   90.00
_cell.angle_gamma   90.00
#
_symmetry.space_group_name_H-M   'P 1'
#
loop_
_entity.id
_entity.type
_entity.pdbx_description
1 polymer ?
#
loop_
_entity_poly.entity_id
_entity_poly.type
_entity_poly.pdbx_seq_one_letter_code
_entity_poly.pdbx_strand_id
1 'polypeptide(L)'
;MQQRRPASGRPTGTDGSDFSYRMVVDSRYQRVADGKSRLGRLILVQALHQVAGGALLLLALSKGVEMNKFAVMSVAAGLLAIVLGEIGRRRTMAVLLRMYTSLSSIAVAFSVTCIIRSELFFKITKQNIESITSHELLEVVRVALDICA
;
A
#
# COMPACT_ATOMS: atom_id res chain seq x y z
N MET A 1 14.21 -14.09 42.00
CA MET A 1 13.54 -13.02 42.76
C MET A 1 12.03 -13.22 42.63
N GLN A 2 11.34 -13.51 43.74
CA GLN A 2 9.89 -13.75 43.77
C GLN A 2 9.12 -12.44 43.53
N GLN A 3 8.26 -12.42 42.50
CA GLN A 3 7.21 -11.41 42.36
C GLN A 3 6.21 -11.55 43.51
N ARG A 4 6.20 -10.60 44.45
CA ARG A 4 5.13 -10.47 45.44
C ARG A 4 3.88 -9.88 44.76
N ARG A 5 2.74 -10.55 44.99
CA ARG A 5 1.39 -10.11 44.58
C ARG A 5 1.10 -8.71 45.16
N PRO A 6 0.41 -7.82 44.43
CA PRO A 6 0.00 -6.55 45.00
C PRO A 6 -1.12 -6.83 46.00
N ALA A 7 -0.80 -6.73 47.29
CA ALA A 7 -1.81 -6.45 48.29
C ALA A 7 -2.48 -5.12 47.88
N SER A 8 -3.79 -5.02 48.08
CA SER A 8 -4.66 -3.88 47.75
C SER A 8 -4.34 -2.61 48.56
N GLY A 9 -3.08 -2.18 48.55
CA GLY A 9 -2.54 -1.04 49.28
C GLY A 9 -2.08 0.05 48.32
N ARG A 10 -2.50 1.28 48.62
CA ARG A 10 -2.12 2.52 47.92
C ARG A 10 -0.60 2.55 47.66
N PRO A 11 -0.14 2.84 46.43
CA PRO A 11 1.27 3.01 46.14
C PRO A 11 1.87 4.06 47.09
N THR A 12 2.82 3.64 47.93
CA THR A 12 3.47 4.51 48.92
C THR A 12 4.52 5.36 48.21
N GLY A 13 4.11 6.57 47.82
CA GLY A 13 4.98 7.61 47.28
C GLY A 13 4.21 8.91 47.16
N THR A 14 4.48 9.87 48.06
CA THR A 14 3.85 11.20 48.15
C THR A 14 2.31 11.18 48.30
N ASP A 15 1.71 12.34 48.60
CA ASP A 15 0.30 12.59 49.00
C ASP A 15 -0.82 12.05 48.07
N GLY A 16 -0.51 11.20 47.09
CA GLY A 16 -1.43 10.68 46.07
C GLY A 16 -1.59 11.59 44.87
N SER A 17 -1.05 12.82 44.89
CA SER A 17 -0.96 13.66 43.69
C SER A 17 -0.08 12.99 42.63
N ASP A 18 1.03 12.36 43.02
CA ASP A 18 1.94 11.65 42.11
C ASP A 18 1.26 10.44 41.46
N PHE A 19 0.42 9.70 42.18
CA PHE A 19 -0.34 8.58 41.61
C PHE A 19 -1.36 9.07 40.56
N SER A 20 -2.17 10.08 40.89
CA SER A 20 -3.11 10.69 39.94
C SER A 20 -2.39 11.30 38.73
N TYR A 21 -1.23 11.92 38.94
CA TYR A 21 -0.39 12.47 37.87
C TYR A 21 0.13 11.35 36.95
N ARG A 22 0.70 10.28 37.50
CA ARG A 22 1.19 9.12 36.74
C ARG A 22 0.08 8.45 35.93
N MET A 23 -1.12 8.27 36.49
CA MET A 23 -2.24 7.69 35.74
C MET A 23 -2.65 8.52 34.50
N VAL A 24 -2.61 9.86 34.59
CA VAL A 24 -2.92 10.76 33.47
C VAL A 24 -1.76 10.86 32.47
N VAL A 25 -0.53 10.77 32.95
CA VAL A 25 0.69 10.87 32.12
C VAL A 25 0.97 9.56 31.39
N ASP A 26 0.91 8.43 32.08
CA ASP A 26 1.11 7.09 31.51
C ASP A 26 0.10 6.78 30.42
N SER A 27 -1.17 7.14 30.63
CA SER A 27 -2.20 6.96 29.60
C SER A 27 -1.93 7.76 28.33
N ARG A 28 -1.32 8.95 28.43
CA ARG A 28 -0.90 9.75 27.26
C ARG A 28 0.30 9.14 26.56
N TYR A 29 1.32 8.71 27.30
CA TYR A 29 2.48 8.03 26.72
C TYR A 29 2.10 6.71 26.05
N GLN A 30 1.19 5.96 26.65
CA GLN A 30 0.69 4.71 26.08
C GLN A 30 -0.05 4.93 24.76
N ARG A 31 -0.92 5.94 24.68
CA ARG A 31 -1.59 6.31 23.42
C ARG A 31 -0.60 6.68 22.30
N VAL A 32 0.48 7.38 22.64
CA VAL A 32 1.54 7.73 21.67
C VAL A 32 2.30 6.48 21.23
N ALA A 33 2.64 5.58 22.16
CA ALA A 33 3.31 4.33 21.85
C ALA A 33 2.44 3.43 20.94
N ASP A 34 1.16 3.28 21.26
CA ASP A 34 0.20 2.52 20.46
C ASP A 34 0.03 3.13 19.06
N GLY A 35 -0.06 4.46 18.99
CA GLY A 35 -0.08 5.18 17.71
C GLY A 35 1.16 4.92 16.87
N LYS A 36 2.36 4.97 17.47
CA LYS A 36 3.63 4.69 16.79
C LYS A 36 3.75 3.24 16.33
N SER A 37 3.24 2.30 17.12
CA SER A 37 3.20 0.87 16.76
C SER A 37 2.27 0.62 15.56
N ARG A 38 1.03 1.13 15.63
CA ARG A 38 0.05 1.04 14.53
C ARG A 38 0.58 1.66 13.24
N LEU A 39 1.19 2.85 13.34
CA LEU A 39 1.80 3.51 12.20
C LEU A 39 2.97 2.70 11.62
N GLY A 40 3.83 2.12 12.47
CA GLY A 40 4.90 1.25 12.02
C GLY A 40 4.38 0.06 11.21
N ARG A 41 3.27 -0.54 11.65
CA ARG A 41 2.62 -1.63 10.91
C ARG A 41 2.08 -1.17 9.55
N LEU A 42 1.48 0.01 9.46
CA LEU A 42 1.00 0.56 8.17
C LEU A 42 2.15 0.83 7.20
N ILE A 43 3.25 1.40 7.68
CA ILE A 43 4.46 1.63 6.88
C ILE A 43 5.02 0.29 6.38
N LEU A 44 5.03 -0.74 7.22
CA LEU A 44 5.46 -2.08 6.82
C LEU A 44 4.58 -2.66 5.69
N VAL A 45 3.26 -2.58 5.81
CA VAL A 45 2.35 -3.05 4.75
C VAL A 45 2.59 -2.28 3.44
N GLN A 46 2.75 -0.96 3.53
CA GLN A 46 3.07 -0.14 2.37
C GLN A 46 4.43 -0.50 1.76
N ALA A 47 5.43 -0.83 2.56
CA ALA A 47 6.73 -1.30 2.08
C ALA A 47 6.63 -2.63 1.34
N LEU A 48 5.87 -3.59 1.87
CA LEU A 48 5.63 -4.87 1.19
C LEU A 48 4.92 -4.66 -0.15
N HIS A 49 3.91 -3.79 -0.19
CA HIS A 49 3.24 -3.41 -1.44
C HIS A 49 4.22 -2.81 -2.45
N GLN A 50 5.13 -1.95 -2.00
CA GLN A 50 6.12 -1.33 -2.88
C GLN A 50 7.20 -2.28 -3.36
N VAL A 51 7.61 -3.26 -2.55
CA VAL A 51 8.51 -4.33 -3.00
C VAL A 51 7.85 -5.15 -4.10
N ALA A 52 6.57 -5.52 -3.93
CA ALA A 52 5.83 -6.25 -4.96
C ALA A 52 5.69 -5.43 -6.25
N GLY A 53 5.28 -4.16 -6.14
CA GLY A 53 5.16 -3.26 -7.30
C GLY A 53 6.49 -3.04 -8.02
N GLY A 54 7.58 -2.83 -7.27
CA GLY A 54 8.93 -2.69 -7.81
C GLY A 54 9.42 -3.95 -8.51
N ALA A 55 9.18 -5.13 -7.93
CA ALA A 55 9.54 -6.41 -8.55
C ALA A 55 8.79 -6.63 -9.89
N LEU A 56 7.50 -6.27 -9.94
CA LEU A 56 6.72 -6.32 -11.18
C LEU A 56 7.26 -5.36 -12.25
N LEU A 57 7.65 -4.14 -11.86
CA LEU A 57 8.28 -3.19 -12.79
C LEU A 57 9.64 -3.69 -13.30
N LEU A 58 10.47 -4.24 -12.44
CA LEU A 58 11.77 -4.82 -12.83
C LEU A 58 11.57 -5.99 -13.79
N LEU A 59 10.57 -6.83 -13.55
CA LEU A 59 10.22 -7.92 -14.45
C LEU A 59 9.76 -7.40 -15.82
N ALA A 60 8.89 -6.38 -15.85
CA ALA A 60 8.45 -5.73 -17.10
C ALA A 60 9.65 -5.16 -17.87
N LEU A 61 10.54 -4.46 -17.18
CA LEU A 61 11.76 -3.90 -17.76
C LEU A 61 12.67 -4.99 -18.33
N SER A 62 12.85 -6.11 -17.61
CA SER A 62 13.66 -7.25 -18.09
C SER A 62 13.10 -7.91 -19.35
N LYS A 63 11.78 -7.85 -19.54
CA LYS A 63 11.09 -8.37 -20.72
C LYS A 63 11.00 -7.35 -21.87
N GLY A 64 11.57 -6.14 -21.70
CA GLY A 64 11.47 -5.07 -22.68
C GLY A 64 10.05 -4.54 -22.88
N VAL A 65 9.13 -4.79 -21.94
CA VAL A 65 7.74 -4.33 -22.02
C VAL A 65 7.69 -2.86 -21.63
N GLU A 66 6.86 -2.07 -22.33
CA GLU A 66 6.67 -0.66 -22.00
C GLU A 66 6.13 -0.51 -20.56
N MET A 67 6.85 0.27 -19.75
CA MET A 67 6.49 0.50 -18.34
C MET A 67 5.30 1.46 -18.24
N ASN A 68 4.27 1.07 -17.48
CA ASN A 68 3.15 1.95 -17.21
C ASN A 68 3.61 3.15 -16.35
N LYS A 69 3.52 4.37 -16.91
CA LYS A 69 3.90 5.62 -16.23
C LYS A 69 3.24 5.78 -14.86
N PHE A 70 1.98 5.38 -14.72
CA PHE A 70 1.27 5.45 -13.43
C PHE A 70 1.85 4.47 -12.40
N ALA A 71 2.27 3.27 -12.81
CA ALA A 71 2.93 2.33 -11.92
C ALA A 71 4.29 2.87 -11.46
N VAL A 72 5.08 3.44 -12.37
CA VAL A 72 6.37 4.06 -12.02
C VAL A 72 6.20 5.21 -11.04
N MET A 73 5.25 6.12 -11.29
CA MET A 73 4.95 7.24 -10.41
C MET A 73 4.42 6.78 -9.05
N SER A 74 3.58 5.75 -9.02
CA SER A 74 3.12 5.13 -7.77
C SER A 74 4.28 4.59 -6.94
N VAL A 75 5.20 3.86 -7.58
CA VAL A 75 6.36 3.28 -6.89
C VAL A 75 7.29 4.37 -6.37
N ALA A 76 7.60 5.37 -7.19
CA ALA A 76 8.44 6.49 -6.77
C ALA A 76 7.83 7.27 -5.59
N ALA A 77 6.54 7.66 -5.69
CA ALA A 77 5.85 8.38 -4.62
C ALA A 77 5.74 7.54 -3.34
N GLY A 78 5.47 6.24 -3.47
CA GLY A 78 5.34 5.33 -2.34
C GLY A 78 6.65 5.07 -1.62
N LEU A 79 7.77 4.94 -2.34
CA LEU A 79 9.11 4.83 -1.73
C LEU A 79 9.45 6.10 -0.95
N LEU A 80 9.21 7.28 -1.54
CA LEU A 80 9.44 8.55 -0.84
C LEU A 80 8.53 8.69 0.39
N ALA A 81 7.26 8.27 0.30
CA ALA A 81 6.35 8.22 1.44
C ALA A 81 6.93 7.37 2.58
N ILE A 82 7.40 6.14 2.29
CA ILE A 82 7.94 5.24 3.32
C ILE A 82 9.12 5.88 4.07
N VAL A 83 10.05 6.51 3.34
CA VAL A 83 11.20 7.20 3.94
C VAL A 83 10.72 8.32 4.88
N LEU A 84 9.82 9.20 4.41
CA LEU A 84 9.28 10.29 5.22
C LEU A 84 8.46 9.78 6.42
N GLY A 85 7.69 8.71 6.23
CA GLY A 85 6.88 8.08 7.27
C GLY A 85 7.73 7.49 8.38
N GLU A 86 8.82 6.80 8.04
CA GLU A 86 9.71 6.20 9.03
C GLU A 86 10.51 7.26 9.81
N ILE A 87 11.02 8.30 9.13
CA ILE A 87 11.67 9.44 9.80
C ILE A 87 10.67 10.17 10.69
N GLY A 88 9.47 10.45 10.19
CA GLY A 88 8.39 11.11 10.91
C GLY A 88 7.95 10.33 12.14
N ARG A 89 7.85 9.00 12.05
CA ARG A 89 7.53 8.11 13.16
C ARG A 89 8.63 8.08 14.23
N ARG A 90 9.90 8.01 13.83
CA ARG A 90 11.04 7.99 14.77
C ARG A 90 11.19 9.32 15.51
N ARG A 91 11.17 10.43 14.77
CA ARG A 91 11.35 11.78 15.32
C ARG A 91 10.06 12.40 15.86
N THR A 92 8.92 11.71 15.72
CA THR A 92 7.60 12.18 16.16
C THR A 92 7.25 13.55 15.55
N MET A 93 7.58 13.73 14.26
CA MET A 93 7.44 14.99 13.53
C MET A 93 6.14 15.02 12.73
N ALA A 94 5.17 15.82 13.18
CA ALA A 94 3.84 15.90 12.57
C ALA A 94 3.88 16.29 11.08
N VAL A 95 4.78 17.19 10.69
CA VAL A 95 4.91 17.63 9.28
C VAL A 95 5.31 16.47 8.37
N LEU A 96 6.30 15.66 8.77
CA LEU A 96 6.72 14.49 8.00
C LEU A 96 5.62 13.44 7.90
N LEU A 97 4.84 13.27 8.97
CA LEU A 97 3.69 12.37 8.97
C LEU A 97 2.57 12.84 8.04
N ARG A 98 2.33 14.16 7.94
CA ARG A 98 1.40 14.75 6.96
C ARG A 98 1.87 14.53 5.52
N MET A 99 3.16 14.71 5.26
CA MET A 99 3.76 14.42 3.95
C MET A 99 3.69 12.93 3.61
N TYR A 100 3.92 12.05 4.58
CA TYR A 100 3.72 10.61 4.42
C TYR A 100 2.29 10.30 3.99
N THR A 101 1.29 10.86 4.68
CA THR A 101 -0.11 10.62 4.33
C THR A 101 -0.45 11.13 2.93
N SER A 102 -0.01 12.33 2.55
CA SER A 102 -0.30 12.88 1.22
C SER A 102 0.35 12.08 0.09
N LEU A 103 1.64 11.75 0.20
CA LEU A 103 2.33 10.93 -0.80
C LEU A 103 1.78 9.51 -0.86
N SER A 104 1.43 8.92 0.28
CA SER A 104 0.80 7.59 0.31
C SER A 104 -0.54 7.60 -0.43
N SER A 105 -1.37 8.63 -0.22
CA SER A 105 -2.63 8.80 -0.98
C SER A 105 -2.38 8.97 -2.48
N ILE A 106 -1.38 9.74 -2.89
CA ILE A 106 -1.01 9.93 -4.30
C ILE A 106 -0.55 8.59 -4.92
N ALA A 107 0.30 7.84 -4.20
CA ALA A 107 0.77 6.53 -4.66
C ALA A 107 -0.41 5.55 -4.87
N VAL A 108 -1.33 5.49 -3.90
CA VAL A 108 -2.54 4.64 -4.02
C VAL A 108 -3.40 5.07 -5.21
N ALA A 109 -3.62 6.38 -5.41
CA ALA A 109 -4.38 6.87 -6.55
C ALA A 109 -3.76 6.44 -7.88
N PHE A 110 -2.43 6.58 -8.04
CA PHE A 110 -1.74 6.11 -9.23
C PHE A 110 -1.78 4.59 -9.41
N SER A 111 -1.68 3.80 -8.33
CA SER A 111 -1.86 2.35 -8.40
C SER A 111 -3.25 1.97 -8.89
N VAL A 112 -4.30 2.61 -8.36
CA VAL A 112 -5.69 2.36 -8.77
C VAL A 112 -5.90 2.73 -10.23
N THR A 113 -5.42 3.91 -10.67
CA THR A 113 -5.47 4.31 -12.08
C THR A 113 -4.73 3.33 -12.98
N CYS A 114 -3.58 2.80 -12.53
CA CYS A 114 -2.82 1.78 -13.25
C CYS A 114 -3.64 0.50 -13.45
N ILE A 115 -4.31 0.02 -12.39
CA ILE A 115 -5.15 -1.19 -12.43
C ILE A 115 -6.33 -1.00 -13.38
N ILE A 116 -7.10 0.08 -13.20
CA ILE A 116 -8.27 0.39 -14.05
C ILE A 116 -7.87 0.46 -15.53
N ARG A 117 -6.77 1.16 -15.83
CA ARG A 117 -6.26 1.27 -17.20
C ARG A 117 -5.88 -0.10 -17.75
N SER A 118 -5.17 -0.91 -16.96
CA SER A 118 -4.73 -2.25 -17.38
C SER A 118 -5.91 -3.19 -17.64
N GLU A 119 -6.93 -3.18 -16.78
CA GLU A 119 -8.16 -3.97 -16.99
C GLU A 119 -8.92 -3.52 -18.24
N LEU A 120 -9.05 -2.20 -18.46
CA LEU A 120 -9.71 -1.66 -19.64
C LEU A 120 -8.98 -2.09 -20.92
N PHE A 121 -7.65 -1.95 -20.95
CA PHE A 121 -6.83 -2.40 -22.07
C PHE A 121 -7.00 -3.91 -22.32
N PHE A 122 -6.93 -4.72 -21.26
CA PHE A 122 -7.12 -6.17 -21.38
C PHE A 122 -8.49 -6.53 -21.95
N LYS A 123 -9.56 -5.87 -21.49
CA LYS A 123 -10.93 -6.08 -21.99
C LYS A 123 -11.07 -5.72 -23.46
N ILE A 124 -10.52 -4.58 -23.89
CA ILE A 124 -10.55 -4.14 -25.29
C ILE A 124 -9.78 -5.12 -26.18
N THR A 125 -8.57 -5.53 -25.76
CA THR A 125 -7.77 -6.49 -26.53
C THR A 125 -8.47 -7.83 -26.67
N LYS A 126 -9.09 -8.34 -25.60
CA LYS A 126 -9.87 -9.59 -25.64
C LYS A 126 -11.04 -9.50 -26.61
N GLN A 127 -11.82 -8.42 -26.55
CA GLN A 127 -12.96 -8.21 -27.48
C GLN A 127 -12.51 -8.12 -28.93
N ASN A 128 -11.42 -7.40 -29.22
CA ASN A 128 -10.88 -7.30 -30.57
C ASN A 128 -10.41 -8.66 -31.12
N ILE A 129 -9.73 -9.47 -30.30
CA ILE A 129 -9.29 -10.82 -30.70
C ILE A 129 -10.50 -11.73 -30.99
N GLU A 130 -11.52 -11.69 -30.14
CA GLU A 130 -12.76 -12.46 -30.36
C GLU A 130 -13.46 -12.03 -31.66
N SER A 131 -13.52 -10.73 -31.96
CA SER A 131 -14.12 -10.24 -33.21
C SER A 131 -13.30 -10.60 -34.46
N ILE A 132 -11.97 -10.57 -34.39
CA ILE A 132 -11.11 -10.95 -35.52
C ILE A 132 -11.28 -12.44 -35.80
N THR A 133 -11.27 -13.27 -34.75
CA THR A 133 -11.41 -14.72 -34.89
C THR A 133 -12.76 -15.12 -35.50
N SER A 134 -13.85 -14.43 -35.16
CA SER A 134 -15.15 -14.70 -35.75
C SER A 134 -15.25 -14.27 -37.21
N HIS A 135 -14.60 -13.17 -37.59
CA HIS A 135 -14.51 -12.75 -38.99
C HIS A 135 -13.72 -13.75 -39.85
N GLU A 136 -12.54 -14.19 -39.40
CA GLU A 136 -11.71 -15.19 -40.09
C GLU A 136 -12.45 -16.52 -40.28
N LEU A 137 -13.16 -16.99 -39.24
CA LEU A 137 -13.98 -18.21 -39.33
C LEU A 137 -15.09 -18.09 -40.38
N LEU A 138 -15.75 -16.94 -40.47
CA LEU A 138 -16.80 -16.71 -41.48
C LEU A 138 -16.23 -16.66 -42.90
N GLU A 139 -15.02 -16.13 -43.09
CA GLU A 139 -14.37 -16.10 -44.39
C GLU A 139 -13.94 -17.50 -44.85
N VAL A 140 -13.34 -18.29 -43.95
CA VAL A 140 -12.99 -19.69 -44.23
C VAL A 140 -14.24 -20.51 -44.59
N VAL A 141 -15.35 -20.30 -43.89
CA VAL A 141 -16.62 -21.00 -44.19
C VAL A 141 -17.19 -20.55 -45.55
N ARG A 142 -17.11 -19.27 -45.92
CA ARG A 142 -17.55 -18.80 -47.24
C ARG A 142 -16.72 -19.39 -48.37
N VAL A 143 -15.39 -19.36 -48.26
CA VAL A 143 -14.50 -19.99 -49.25
C VAL A 143 -14.77 -21.51 -49.32
N ALA A 144 -15.00 -22.13 -48.15
CA ALA A 144 -15.58 -23.46 -47.95
C ALA A 144 -16.73 -23.79 -48.91
N LEU A 145 -17.77 -22.94 -48.85
CA LEU A 145 -19.02 -23.10 -49.55
C LEU A 145 -18.91 -22.81 -51.05
N ASP A 146 -18.15 -21.78 -51.45
CA ASP A 146 -17.93 -21.44 -52.86
C ASP A 146 -17.13 -22.52 -53.62
N ILE A 147 -16.25 -23.26 -52.93
CA ILE A 147 -15.51 -24.39 -53.54
C ILE A 147 -16.40 -25.63 -53.71
N CYS A 148 -17.48 -25.75 -52.93
CA CYS A 148 -18.38 -26.90 -52.93
C CYS A 148 -19.63 -26.74 -53.82
N ALA A 149 -19.81 -25.59 -54.46
CA ALA A 149 -20.92 -25.28 -55.38
C ALA A 149 -20.49 -25.38 -56.84
#